data_AF-A0A1F6QUB3-F1
#
_entry.id   AF-A0A1F6QUB3-F1
#
_cell.length_a   1.000
_cell.length_b   1.000
_cell.length_c   1.000
_cell.angle_alpha   90.00
_cell.angle_beta   90.00
_cell.angle_gamma   90.00
#
_symmetry.space_group_name_H-M   'P 1'
#
loop_
_entity.id
_entity.type
_entity.pdbx_description
1 polymer ?
#
loop_
_entity_poly.entity_id
_entity_poly.type
_entity_poly.pdbx_seq_one_letter_code
_entity_poly.pdbx_strand_id
1 'polypeptide(L)'
;MESINNSQSVTNSTSTNSSQDETSSIDLSSSSSSIESSYGSSISLLSEITGSDSTGSINEEQLFASLIYDRIKSSKGEAAAEEYKALLLEALANNTTDGYTYVEKSAGEALSQMVDAGYLTTEEAEIINSQAFQSAQLDDNLNELWDSQGDTVSTSSVSSASESSIAKLLLFDNGEIESGRRELSSSSKSSGVSGSTSGTSNSDDSSYANSAEYDTLGLANGDRESFRINGDGPSYGSSMKVVFEDGYTVTIDDLSSCLYLEDGFIYKPGMGEMGSGPGYTGTSHNGIFFHAPYGNESDSVTIYWN
;
A
#
# COMPACT_ATOMS: atom_id res chain seq x y z
N MET A 1 -29.32 53.07 -60.50
CA MET A 1 -28.30 53.10 -59.43
C MET A 1 -29.05 53.44 -58.14
N GLU A 2 -30.03 52.64 -57.73
CA GLU A 2 -29.91 51.34 -57.02
C GLU A 2 -29.12 51.44 -55.72
N SER A 3 -29.86 51.70 -54.63
CA SER A 3 -29.49 51.30 -53.27
C SER A 3 -30.73 50.61 -52.68
N ILE A 4 -30.70 49.28 -52.63
CA ILE A 4 -31.73 48.45 -52.01
C ILE A 4 -31.26 48.11 -50.60
N ASN A 5 -32.09 48.49 -49.63
CA ASN A 5 -31.94 48.22 -48.21
C ASN A 5 -32.54 46.82 -47.94
N ASN A 6 -31.75 45.86 -47.47
CA ASN A 6 -32.25 44.53 -47.12
C ASN A 6 -31.93 44.23 -45.64
N SER A 7 -32.96 44.35 -44.80
CA SER A 7 -32.98 43.85 -43.43
C SER A 7 -33.07 42.33 -43.44
N GLN A 8 -32.11 41.65 -42.83
CA GLN A 8 -32.30 40.28 -42.35
C GLN A 8 -31.91 40.20 -40.88
N SER A 9 -32.91 39.89 -40.06
CA SER A 9 -32.81 39.54 -38.65
C SER A 9 -32.32 38.09 -38.56
N VAL A 10 -31.12 37.88 -38.04
CA VAL A 10 -30.58 36.55 -37.73
C VAL A 10 -30.80 36.28 -36.24
N THR A 11 -31.73 35.40 -35.93
CA THR A 11 -31.88 34.80 -34.60
C THR A 11 -30.91 33.62 -34.49
N ASN A 12 -29.81 33.79 -33.75
CA ASN A 12 -28.95 32.69 -33.33
C ASN A 12 -29.62 31.96 -32.16
N SER A 13 -30.01 30.71 -32.39
CA SER A 13 -30.37 29.76 -31.33
C SER A 13 -29.08 29.20 -30.71
N THR A 14 -28.81 29.56 -29.47
CA THR A 14 -27.75 28.97 -28.65
C THR A 14 -28.25 27.61 -28.13
N SER A 15 -27.76 26.52 -28.72
CA SER A 15 -27.91 25.18 -28.17
C SER A 15 -26.86 24.98 -27.07
N THR A 16 -27.29 25.04 -25.82
CA THR A 16 -26.54 24.56 -24.66
C THR A 16 -26.42 23.04 -24.73
N ASN A 17 -25.25 22.54 -25.10
CA ASN A 17 -24.91 21.13 -25.02
C ASN A 17 -24.42 20.86 -23.58
N SER A 18 -25.34 20.37 -22.74
CA SER A 18 -25.04 19.93 -21.39
C SER A 18 -24.46 18.52 -21.48
N SER A 19 -23.13 18.40 -21.51
CA SER A 19 -22.46 17.12 -21.27
C SER A 19 -22.73 16.71 -19.83
N GLN A 20 -23.61 15.72 -19.65
CA GLN A 20 -23.73 14.99 -18.40
C GLN A 20 -22.44 14.20 -18.22
N ASP A 21 -21.63 14.63 -17.25
CA ASP A 21 -20.62 13.79 -16.61
C ASP A 21 -21.36 12.60 -15.99
N GLU A 22 -21.20 11.43 -16.59
CA GLU A 22 -21.55 10.16 -15.96
C GLU A 22 -20.45 9.83 -14.96
N THR A 23 -20.51 10.46 -13.79
CA THR A 23 -19.83 9.93 -12.61
C THR A 23 -20.50 8.61 -12.27
N SER A 24 -19.88 7.52 -12.72
CA SER A 24 -20.23 6.15 -12.34
C SER A 24 -20.04 6.00 -10.84
N SER A 25 -21.09 6.30 -10.08
CA SER A 25 -21.20 5.94 -8.67
C SER A 25 -21.19 4.42 -8.59
N ILE A 26 -20.06 3.87 -8.16
CA ILE A 26 -19.90 2.46 -7.84
C ILE A 26 -20.95 2.13 -6.77
N ASP A 27 -21.94 1.32 -7.14
CA ASP A 27 -23.01 0.87 -6.23
C ASP A 27 -22.45 -0.21 -5.30
N LEU A 28 -21.75 0.22 -4.24
CA LEU A 28 -21.22 -0.61 -3.16
C LEU A 28 -22.31 -1.35 -2.36
N SER A 29 -23.60 -1.04 -2.57
CA SER A 29 -24.71 -1.62 -1.82
C SER A 29 -24.92 -3.11 -2.10
N SER A 30 -24.55 -3.60 -3.28
CA SER A 30 -24.78 -4.99 -3.68
C SER A 30 -23.70 -5.98 -3.19
N SER A 31 -22.49 -5.49 -2.87
CA SER A 31 -21.36 -6.33 -2.44
C SER A 31 -21.24 -6.46 -0.91
N SER A 32 -21.90 -5.60 -0.15
CA SER A 32 -21.84 -5.56 1.33
C SER A 32 -22.35 -6.85 2.00
N SER A 33 -23.40 -7.47 1.46
CA SER A 33 -24.02 -8.67 2.06
C SER A 33 -23.15 -9.93 2.02
N SER A 34 -22.19 -10.01 1.09
CA SER A 34 -21.25 -11.14 1.01
C SER A 34 -20.05 -10.92 1.94
N ILE A 35 -19.63 -9.66 2.08
CA ILE A 35 -18.51 -9.21 2.91
C ILE A 35 -18.83 -9.42 4.40
N GLU A 36 -20.02 -9.03 4.87
CA GLU A 36 -20.42 -9.24 6.28
C GLU A 36 -20.31 -10.70 6.74
N SER A 37 -20.56 -11.67 5.85
CA SER A 37 -20.52 -13.09 6.21
C SER A 37 -19.10 -13.64 6.38
N SER A 38 -18.12 -13.09 5.66
CA SER A 38 -16.74 -13.58 5.68
C SER A 38 -15.95 -13.04 6.88
N TYR A 39 -16.21 -11.79 7.28
CA TYR A 39 -15.51 -11.12 8.39
C TYR A 39 -16.15 -11.34 9.76
N GLY A 40 -17.30 -12.04 9.84
CA GLY A 40 -17.84 -12.49 11.13
C GLY A 40 -16.95 -13.49 11.87
N SER A 41 -16.02 -14.16 11.16
CA SER A 41 -15.10 -15.14 11.71
C SER A 41 -13.97 -14.51 12.54
N SER A 42 -13.41 -13.37 12.10
CA SER A 42 -12.34 -12.67 12.82
C SER A 42 -12.80 -12.11 14.17
N ILE A 43 -14.03 -11.59 14.25
CA ILE A 43 -14.60 -11.11 15.52
C ILE A 43 -14.65 -12.22 16.57
N SER A 44 -14.91 -13.47 16.15
CA SER A 44 -14.91 -14.61 17.06
C SER A 44 -13.50 -14.89 17.61
N LEU A 45 -12.48 -14.85 16.76
CA LEU A 45 -11.09 -15.00 17.18
C LEU A 45 -10.64 -13.87 18.14
N LEU A 46 -11.07 -12.63 17.88
CA LEU A 46 -10.77 -11.48 18.73
C LEU A 46 -11.29 -11.63 20.16
N SER A 47 -12.52 -12.14 20.31
CA SER A 47 -13.08 -12.42 21.64
C SER A 47 -12.28 -13.49 22.40
N GLU A 48 -11.70 -14.45 21.68
CA GLU A 48 -10.91 -15.52 22.26
C GLU A 48 -9.50 -15.05 22.63
N ILE A 49 -8.83 -14.27 21.77
CA ILE A 49 -7.49 -13.69 22.02
C ILE A 49 -7.53 -12.74 23.21
N THR A 50 -8.54 -11.87 23.29
CA THR A 50 -8.62 -10.82 24.31
C THR A 50 -8.98 -11.36 25.70
N GLY A 51 -9.45 -12.62 25.81
CA GLY A 51 -9.93 -13.22 27.06
C GLY A 51 -11.04 -12.42 27.74
N SER A 52 -11.64 -11.48 27.02
CA SER A 52 -12.49 -10.43 27.53
C SER A 52 -13.77 -10.42 26.72
N ASP A 53 -14.92 -10.43 27.40
CA ASP A 53 -16.20 -10.03 26.80
C ASP A 53 -16.22 -8.52 26.46
N SER A 54 -15.05 -7.90 26.21
CA SER A 54 -14.87 -6.48 25.93
C SER A 54 -15.42 -6.16 24.55
N THR A 55 -16.75 -6.11 24.51
CA THR A 55 -17.64 -5.91 23.37
C THR A 55 -17.52 -4.53 22.70
N GLY A 56 -16.51 -3.73 23.04
CA GLY A 56 -16.42 -2.33 22.63
C GLY A 56 -15.26 -2.01 21.72
N SER A 57 -14.03 -2.30 22.15
CA SER A 57 -12.81 -1.78 21.53
C SER A 57 -11.74 -2.83 21.38
N ILE A 58 -10.87 -2.60 20.39
CA ILE A 58 -9.77 -3.46 20.00
C ILE A 58 -8.52 -2.59 19.76
N ASN A 59 -7.33 -3.14 20.01
CA ASN A 59 -6.05 -2.51 19.64
C ASN A 59 -5.48 -3.07 18.32
N GLU A 60 -4.42 -2.45 17.81
CA GLU A 60 -3.86 -2.79 16.51
C GLU A 60 -3.25 -4.19 16.49
N GLU A 61 -2.55 -4.62 17.55
CA GLU A 61 -1.98 -5.97 17.60
C GLU A 61 -3.04 -7.09 17.56
N GLN A 62 -4.16 -6.89 18.26
CA GLN A 62 -5.30 -7.81 18.26
C GLN A 62 -5.94 -7.86 16.87
N LEU A 63 -6.17 -6.68 16.27
CA LEU A 63 -6.73 -6.58 14.93
C LEU A 63 -5.81 -7.28 13.92
N PHE A 64 -4.51 -7.01 13.98
CA PHE A 64 -3.46 -7.66 13.18
C PHE A 64 -3.54 -9.19 13.24
N ALA A 65 -3.55 -9.78 14.45
CA ALA A 65 -3.61 -11.22 14.61
C ALA A 65 -4.90 -11.82 13.99
N SER A 66 -6.02 -11.10 14.06
CA SER A 66 -7.28 -11.53 13.44
C SER A 66 -7.28 -11.42 11.92
N LEU A 67 -6.65 -10.37 11.38
CA LEU A 67 -6.54 -10.19 9.93
C LEU A 67 -5.67 -11.28 9.31
N ILE A 68 -4.61 -11.73 9.99
CA ILE A 68 -3.81 -12.88 9.53
C ILE A 68 -4.70 -14.12 9.37
N TYR A 69 -5.52 -14.44 10.37
CA TYR A 69 -6.45 -15.56 10.30
C TYR A 69 -7.39 -15.45 9.08
N ASP A 70 -7.98 -14.27 8.87
CA ASP A 70 -8.88 -14.03 7.73
C ASP A 70 -8.16 -14.18 6.38
N ARG A 71 -6.93 -13.69 6.26
CA ARG A 71 -6.13 -13.84 5.03
C ARG A 71 -5.75 -15.30 4.76
N ILE A 72 -5.36 -16.06 5.79
CA ILE A 72 -5.11 -17.49 5.66
C ILE A 72 -6.40 -18.22 5.26
N LYS A 73 -7.53 -17.91 5.91
CA LYS A 73 -8.83 -18.51 5.59
C LYS A 73 -9.24 -18.25 4.15
N SER A 74 -9.09 -17.02 3.68
CA SER A 74 -9.41 -16.61 2.29
C SER A 74 -8.53 -17.33 1.26
N SER A 75 -7.21 -17.40 1.51
CA SER A 75 -6.23 -17.90 0.53
C SER A 75 -5.99 -19.42 0.59
N LYS A 76 -6.07 -20.03 1.77
CA LYS A 76 -5.75 -21.45 2.03
C LYS A 76 -6.93 -22.27 2.54
N GLY A 77 -8.01 -21.63 2.95
CA GLY A 77 -9.22 -22.28 3.45
C GLY A 77 -9.23 -22.48 4.98
N GLU A 78 -10.40 -22.91 5.48
CA GLU A 78 -10.71 -23.02 6.91
C GLU A 78 -9.68 -23.82 7.71
N ALA A 79 -9.26 -24.97 7.17
CA ALA A 79 -8.39 -25.89 7.90
C ALA A 79 -7.03 -25.26 8.24
N ALA A 80 -6.46 -24.46 7.33
CA ALA A 80 -5.21 -23.75 7.58
C ALA A 80 -5.40 -22.60 8.58
N ALA A 81 -6.54 -21.90 8.51
CA ALA A 81 -6.84 -20.82 9.44
C ALA A 81 -7.02 -21.33 10.88
N GLU A 82 -7.71 -22.45 11.06
CA GLU A 82 -7.85 -23.10 12.37
C GLU A 82 -6.51 -23.62 12.91
N GLU A 83 -5.60 -24.10 12.05
CA GLU A 83 -4.23 -24.44 12.47
C GLU A 83 -3.49 -23.20 12.96
N TYR A 84 -3.52 -22.09 12.20
CA TYR A 84 -2.92 -20.83 12.63
C TYR A 84 -3.48 -20.36 13.97
N LYS A 85 -4.80 -20.46 14.16
CA LYS A 85 -5.46 -20.14 15.43
C LYS A 85 -4.92 -20.99 16.58
N ALA A 86 -4.76 -22.30 16.39
CA ALA A 86 -4.21 -23.19 17.42
C ALA A 86 -2.77 -22.80 17.79
N LEU A 87 -1.92 -22.56 16.78
CA LEU A 87 -0.53 -22.11 16.96
C LEU A 87 -0.45 -20.74 17.65
N LEU A 88 -1.34 -19.82 17.30
CA LEU A 88 -1.44 -18.50 17.92
C LEU A 88 -1.79 -18.62 19.41
N LEU A 89 -2.77 -19.44 19.78
CA LEU A 89 -3.13 -19.62 21.19
C LEU A 89 -1.99 -20.23 22.01
N GLU A 90 -1.23 -21.16 21.44
CA GLU A 90 -0.01 -21.69 22.05
C GLU A 90 1.07 -20.60 22.20
N ALA A 91 1.33 -19.83 21.13
CA ALA A 91 2.30 -18.75 21.15
C ALA A 91 1.94 -17.64 22.14
N LEU A 92 0.66 -17.28 22.27
CA LEU A 92 0.16 -16.32 23.25
C LEU A 92 0.43 -16.80 24.68
N ALA A 93 0.19 -18.09 24.97
CA ALA A 93 0.51 -18.67 26.27
C ALA A 93 2.01 -18.63 26.58
N ASN A 94 2.86 -18.88 25.58
CA ASN A 94 4.33 -18.88 25.73
C ASN A 94 4.93 -17.48 25.82
N ASN A 95 4.32 -16.50 25.17
CA ASN A 95 4.77 -15.11 25.14
C ASN A 95 4.06 -14.22 26.18
N THR A 96 3.28 -14.79 27.09
CA THR A 96 2.74 -14.06 28.23
C THR A 96 3.77 -14.01 29.35
N THR A 97 4.26 -12.81 29.67
CA THR A 97 5.24 -12.58 30.76
C THR A 97 4.69 -11.50 31.69
N ASP A 98 4.70 -11.75 33.00
CA ASP A 98 4.24 -10.81 34.02
C ASP A 98 2.79 -10.29 33.81
N GLY A 99 1.93 -11.11 33.20
CA GLY A 99 0.54 -10.74 32.88
C GLY A 99 0.38 -9.86 31.64
N TYR A 100 1.48 -9.61 30.92
CA TYR A 100 1.49 -8.92 29.65
C TYR A 100 1.70 -9.93 28.50
N THR A 101 0.94 -9.79 27.42
CA THR A 101 0.98 -10.70 26.27
C THR A 101 1.37 -9.93 25.01
N TYR A 102 2.49 -10.29 24.39
CA TYR A 102 2.96 -9.70 23.13
C TYR A 102 2.22 -10.35 21.95
N VAL A 103 1.13 -9.72 21.48
CA VAL A 103 0.24 -10.34 20.48
C VAL A 103 0.88 -10.33 19.10
N GLU A 104 1.51 -9.22 18.68
CA GLU A 104 2.23 -9.16 17.38
C GLU A 104 3.29 -10.26 17.29
N LYS A 105 4.12 -10.39 18.34
CA LYS A 105 5.17 -11.42 18.40
C LYS A 105 4.59 -12.83 18.32
N SER A 106 3.49 -13.09 19.03
CA SER A 106 2.84 -14.40 19.02
C SER A 106 2.26 -14.75 17.66
N ALA A 107 1.67 -13.77 16.97
CA ALA A 107 1.15 -13.94 15.62
C ALA A 107 2.27 -14.18 14.59
N GLY A 108 3.39 -13.48 14.69
CA GLY A 108 4.58 -13.73 13.87
C GLY A 108 5.19 -15.12 14.09
N GLU A 109 5.24 -15.58 15.35
CA GLU A 109 5.69 -16.94 15.69
C GLU A 109 4.75 -18.01 15.12
N ALA A 110 3.43 -17.81 15.23
CA ALA A 110 2.44 -18.71 14.65
C ALA A 110 2.54 -18.77 13.10
N LEU A 111 2.73 -17.64 12.42
CA LEU A 111 2.98 -17.61 10.98
C LEU A 111 4.25 -18.37 10.59
N SER A 112 5.35 -18.21 11.35
CA SER A 112 6.58 -18.97 11.11
C SER A 112 6.34 -20.48 11.24
N GLN A 113 5.56 -20.90 12.24
CA GLN A 113 5.22 -22.31 12.42
C GLN A 113 4.31 -22.85 11.29
N MET A 114 3.41 -22.02 10.74
CA MET A 114 2.63 -22.37 9.55
C MET A 114 3.51 -22.63 8.33
N VAL A 115 4.62 -21.89 8.18
CA VAL A 115 5.62 -22.12 7.14
C VAL A 115 6.38 -23.42 7.38
N ASP A 116 6.85 -23.66 8.60
CA ASP A 116 7.58 -24.89 8.97
C ASP A 116 6.74 -26.15 8.77
N ALA A 117 5.44 -26.06 9.04
CA ALA A 117 4.47 -27.14 8.82
C ALA A 117 4.03 -27.30 7.36
N GLY A 118 4.40 -26.37 6.47
CA GLY A 118 4.11 -26.43 5.03
C GLY A 118 2.69 -26.03 4.66
N TYR A 119 1.95 -25.35 5.55
CA TYR A 119 0.65 -24.76 5.23
C TYR A 119 0.80 -23.50 4.36
N LEU A 120 1.87 -22.74 4.59
CA LEU A 120 2.25 -21.54 3.85
C LEU A 120 3.66 -21.70 3.30
N THR A 121 3.95 -21.06 2.17
CA THR A 121 5.33 -20.73 1.81
C THR A 121 5.80 -19.51 2.60
N THR A 122 7.12 -19.30 2.70
CA THR A 122 7.68 -18.09 3.34
C THR A 122 7.14 -16.82 2.70
N GLU A 123 7.11 -16.77 1.36
CA GLU A 123 6.61 -15.62 0.60
C GLU A 123 5.13 -15.33 0.90
N GLU A 124 4.28 -16.35 0.91
CA GLU A 124 2.85 -16.19 1.25
C GLU A 124 2.66 -15.67 2.68
N ALA A 125 3.44 -16.19 3.64
CA ALA A 125 3.36 -15.76 5.02
C ALA A 125 3.81 -14.30 5.18
N GLU A 126 4.84 -13.86 4.47
CA GLU A 126 5.31 -12.47 4.50
C GLU A 126 4.36 -11.48 3.81
N ILE A 127 3.68 -11.91 2.73
CA ILE A 127 2.61 -11.13 2.09
C ILE A 127 1.43 -10.98 3.06
N ILE A 128 0.98 -12.09 3.67
CA ILE A 128 -0.10 -12.08 4.66
C ILE A 128 0.27 -11.18 5.86
N ASN A 129 1.49 -11.31 6.36
CA ASN A 129 2.04 -10.48 7.43
C ASN A 129 1.99 -8.99 7.07
N SER A 130 2.45 -8.63 5.87
CA SER A 130 2.44 -7.23 5.41
C SER A 130 1.02 -6.67 5.25
N GLN A 131 0.13 -7.42 4.60
CA GLN A 131 -1.27 -7.02 4.41
C GLN A 131 -1.97 -6.82 5.75
N ALA A 132 -1.81 -7.76 6.68
CA ALA A 132 -2.40 -7.66 8.00
C ALA A 132 -1.83 -6.47 8.78
N PHE A 133 -0.52 -6.24 8.73
CA PHE A 133 0.13 -5.12 9.43
C PHE A 133 -0.39 -3.77 8.93
N GLN A 134 -0.46 -3.58 7.61
CA GLN A 134 -0.93 -2.32 7.01
C GLN A 134 -2.43 -2.10 7.21
N SER A 135 -3.23 -3.17 7.21
CA SER A 135 -4.67 -3.09 7.45
C SER A 135 -5.04 -2.97 8.92
N ALA A 136 -4.11 -3.26 9.84
CA ALA A 136 -4.33 -3.15 11.28
C ALA A 136 -4.05 -1.75 11.86
N GLN A 137 -3.51 -0.84 11.05
CA GLN A 137 -3.20 0.54 11.47
C GLN A 137 -4.50 1.31 11.78
N LEU A 138 -4.64 1.75 13.03
CA LEU A 138 -5.77 2.51 13.54
C LEU A 138 -5.41 3.97 13.85
N ASP A 139 -4.13 4.31 13.81
CA ASP A 139 -3.60 5.67 13.95
C ASP A 139 -2.69 6.08 12.79
N ASP A 140 -1.97 7.21 12.96
CA ASP A 140 -1.09 7.78 11.93
C ASP A 140 0.35 7.20 11.97
N ASN A 141 0.67 6.33 12.93
CA ASN A 141 2.00 5.76 13.12
C ASN A 141 2.18 4.42 12.38
N LEU A 142 2.47 4.53 11.09
CA LEU A 142 2.55 3.38 10.18
C LEU A 142 3.72 2.41 10.41
N ASN A 143 4.55 2.63 11.44
CA ASN A 143 5.80 1.88 11.65
C ASN A 143 5.69 0.75 12.68
N GLU A 144 4.67 0.79 13.54
CA GLU A 144 4.52 -0.15 14.65
C GLU A 144 3.04 -0.46 14.89
N LEU A 145 2.77 -1.55 15.62
CA LEU A 145 1.42 -1.85 16.10
C LEU A 145 1.38 -1.48 17.58
N TRP A 146 0.41 -0.67 17.95
CA TRP A 146 0.20 -0.28 19.32
C TRP A 146 -0.79 -1.20 20.02
N ASP A 147 -0.46 -1.52 21.28
CA ASP A 147 -1.30 -2.33 22.14
C ASP A 147 -2.31 -1.45 22.91
N SER A 148 -2.88 -1.99 23.98
CA SER A 148 -3.81 -1.26 24.86
C SER A 148 -3.16 -0.74 26.15
N GLN A 149 -1.84 -0.74 26.24
CA GLN A 149 -1.08 -0.41 27.45
C GLN A 149 -0.05 0.71 27.22
N GLY A 150 0.43 1.31 28.31
CA GLY A 150 1.47 2.34 28.27
C GLY A 150 1.01 3.68 27.67
N ASP A 151 1.97 4.41 27.10
CA ASP A 151 1.77 5.75 26.52
C ASP A 151 1.41 5.70 25.02
N THR A 152 1.52 4.53 24.40
CA THR A 152 1.31 4.25 22.97
C THR A 152 0.05 3.39 22.82
N VAL A 153 -1.12 4.02 22.99
CA VAL A 153 -2.42 3.33 22.95
C VAL A 153 -3.15 3.70 21.66
N SER A 154 -3.29 2.73 20.76
CA SER A 154 -4.13 2.85 19.57
C SER A 154 -5.29 1.87 19.69
N THR A 155 -6.49 2.40 19.93
CA THR A 155 -7.69 1.57 20.05
C THR A 155 -8.85 2.19 19.29
N SER A 156 -9.67 1.33 18.69
CA SER A 156 -10.88 1.75 17.99
C SER A 156 -12.03 0.83 18.37
N SER A 157 -13.26 1.25 18.04
CA SER A 157 -14.40 0.34 18.18
C SER A 157 -14.23 -0.85 17.24
N VAL A 158 -14.65 -2.05 17.64
CA VAL A 158 -14.52 -3.25 16.77
C VAL A 158 -15.14 -2.98 15.40
N SER A 159 -16.31 -2.33 15.36
CA SER A 159 -16.99 -2.00 14.10
C SER A 159 -16.14 -1.07 13.21
N SER A 160 -15.58 0.00 13.77
CA SER A 160 -14.78 0.97 13.01
C SER A 160 -13.44 0.37 12.56
N ALA A 161 -12.79 -0.40 13.43
CA ALA A 161 -11.57 -1.13 13.12
C ALA A 161 -11.78 -2.14 11.97
N SER A 162 -12.87 -2.91 12.04
CA SER A 162 -13.24 -3.85 10.98
C SER A 162 -13.56 -3.13 9.67
N GLU A 163 -14.31 -2.04 9.68
CA GLU A 163 -14.64 -1.29 8.47
C GLU A 163 -13.39 -0.74 7.77
N SER A 164 -12.47 -0.11 8.54
CA SER A 164 -11.21 0.42 8.01
C SER A 164 -10.31 -0.68 7.43
N SER A 165 -10.12 -1.76 8.19
CA SER A 165 -9.27 -2.88 7.76
C SER A 165 -9.83 -3.59 6.52
N ILE A 166 -11.15 -3.78 6.42
CA ILE A 166 -11.81 -4.35 5.24
C ILE A 166 -11.60 -3.45 4.02
N ALA A 167 -11.79 -2.13 4.18
CA ALA A 167 -11.56 -1.20 3.08
C ALA A 167 -10.12 -1.31 2.54
N LYS A 168 -9.13 -1.38 3.43
CA LYS A 168 -7.72 -1.55 3.05
C LYS A 168 -7.44 -2.91 2.40
N LEU A 169 -8.01 -4.00 2.93
CA LEU A 169 -7.88 -5.34 2.35
C LEU A 169 -8.47 -5.43 0.94
N LEU A 170 -9.59 -4.75 0.68
CA LEU A 170 -10.18 -4.70 -0.66
C LEU A 170 -9.24 -4.02 -1.67
N LEU A 171 -8.49 -2.99 -1.25
CA LEU A 171 -7.49 -2.37 -2.12
C LEU A 171 -6.38 -3.36 -2.51
N PHE A 172 -5.92 -4.20 -1.58
CA PHE A 172 -4.97 -5.27 -1.89
C PHE A 172 -5.57 -6.32 -2.83
N ASP A 173 -6.80 -6.76 -2.56
CA ASP A 173 -7.48 -7.80 -3.35
C ASP A 173 -7.81 -7.34 -4.78
N ASN A 174 -8.05 -6.04 -4.96
CA ASN A 174 -8.24 -5.43 -6.27
C ASN A 174 -6.91 -5.11 -6.99
N GLY A 175 -5.77 -5.25 -6.31
CA GLY A 175 -4.46 -4.84 -6.84
C GLY A 175 -4.30 -3.33 -6.99
N GLU A 176 -5.10 -2.54 -6.27
CA GLU A 176 -5.01 -1.07 -6.25
C GLU A 176 -3.81 -0.58 -5.43
N ILE A 177 -3.36 -1.40 -4.48
CA ILE A 177 -2.13 -1.18 -3.71
C ILE A 177 -1.34 -2.49 -3.60
N GLU A 178 -0.02 -2.39 -3.60
CA GLU A 178 0.87 -3.52 -3.35
C GLU A 178 1.15 -3.65 -1.84
N SER A 179 1.14 -4.88 -1.32
CA SER A 179 1.46 -5.10 0.09
C SER A 179 2.96 -5.08 0.37
N GLY A 180 3.81 -5.28 -0.64
CA GLY A 180 5.20 -5.67 -0.40
C GLY A 180 5.31 -6.97 0.41
N ARG A 181 6.51 -7.23 0.93
CA ARG A 181 6.81 -8.37 1.82
C ARG A 181 7.30 -7.83 3.15
N ARG A 182 6.73 -8.32 4.26
CA ARG A 182 7.22 -8.04 5.61
C ARG A 182 7.82 -9.33 6.16
N GLU A 183 9.14 -9.34 6.32
CA GLU A 183 9.86 -10.51 6.85
C GLU A 183 9.19 -11.02 8.13
N LEU A 184 8.97 -12.34 8.21
CA LEU A 184 8.60 -12.96 9.47
C LEU A 184 9.79 -12.74 10.39
N SER A 185 9.60 -12.04 11.52
CA SER A 185 10.68 -11.69 12.44
C SER A 185 11.54 -12.93 12.68
N SER A 186 12.69 -13.00 12.03
CA SER A 186 13.43 -14.24 11.98
C SER A 186 13.92 -14.47 13.40
N SER A 187 13.40 -15.53 14.01
CA SER A 187 13.78 -15.97 15.36
C SER A 187 15.29 -15.89 15.43
N SER A 188 15.78 -14.95 16.23
CA SER A 188 17.13 -14.42 16.12
C SER A 188 18.14 -15.55 16.25
N LYS A 189 18.60 -16.08 15.11
CA LYS A 189 19.78 -16.92 15.06
C LYS A 189 20.95 -15.98 15.36
N SER A 190 21.45 -16.14 16.57
CA SER A 190 22.48 -15.32 17.20
C SER A 190 23.61 -14.90 16.25
N SER A 191 23.93 -13.61 16.35
CA SER A 191 25.21 -12.95 16.15
C SER A 191 26.30 -13.73 15.40
N GLY A 192 26.50 -13.40 14.13
CA GLY A 192 27.64 -13.90 13.36
C GLY A 192 27.93 -13.11 12.09
N VAL A 193 28.73 -12.04 12.24
CA VAL A 193 29.52 -11.36 11.19
C VAL A 193 28.74 -10.43 10.25
N SER A 194 28.93 -9.12 10.48
CA SER A 194 28.68 -8.03 9.53
C SER A 194 29.55 -8.24 8.28
N GLY A 195 28.93 -8.73 7.22
CA GLY A 195 29.47 -8.75 5.86
C GLY A 195 28.55 -7.91 4.99
N SER A 196 29.05 -6.78 4.49
CA SER A 196 28.44 -6.02 3.41
C SER A 196 28.20 -6.98 2.25
N THR A 197 26.94 -7.33 2.03
CA THR A 197 26.52 -8.23 0.96
C THR A 197 25.72 -7.37 0.00
N SER A 198 26.25 -7.20 -1.22
CA SER A 198 25.54 -6.64 -2.36
C SER A 198 24.19 -7.36 -2.45
N GLY A 199 23.11 -6.63 -2.14
CA GLY A 199 21.76 -7.16 -2.14
C GLY A 199 21.36 -7.54 -3.54
N THR A 200 21.41 -8.83 -3.86
CA THR A 200 20.62 -9.38 -4.95
C THR A 200 19.17 -9.35 -4.48
N SER A 201 18.44 -8.29 -4.85
CA SER A 201 16.99 -8.19 -4.69
C SER A 201 16.33 -9.41 -5.32
N ASN A 202 15.76 -10.26 -4.48
CA ASN A 202 15.06 -11.49 -4.85
C ASN A 202 13.58 -11.31 -4.46
N SER A 203 12.73 -11.03 -5.44
CA SER A 203 11.39 -11.64 -5.63
C SER A 203 10.48 -10.73 -6.46
N ASP A 204 9.81 -11.33 -7.44
CA ASP A 204 8.65 -10.84 -8.20
C ASP A 204 8.76 -9.64 -9.14
N ASP A 205 9.93 -9.01 -9.27
CA ASP A 205 10.20 -8.05 -10.34
C ASP A 205 10.45 -8.67 -11.73
N SER A 206 9.98 -9.90 -11.96
CA SER A 206 10.20 -10.65 -13.20
C SER A 206 9.64 -9.95 -14.45
N SER A 207 8.79 -8.94 -14.25
CA SER A 207 8.23 -8.11 -15.30
C SER A 207 9.17 -7.01 -15.77
N TYR A 208 10.24 -6.65 -15.05
CA TYR A 208 11.18 -5.59 -15.43
C TYR A 208 12.57 -6.15 -15.75
N ALA A 209 13.07 -5.84 -16.95
CA ALA A 209 14.34 -6.37 -17.44
C ALA A 209 15.58 -5.62 -16.92
N ASN A 210 15.41 -4.38 -16.43
CA ASN A 210 16.50 -3.48 -16.09
C ASN A 210 16.25 -2.76 -14.76
N SER A 211 17.32 -2.38 -14.07
CA SER A 211 17.27 -1.51 -12.90
C SER A 211 18.51 -0.62 -12.76
N ALA A 212 18.36 0.49 -12.05
CA ALA A 212 19.45 1.41 -11.71
C ALA A 212 19.10 2.26 -10.48
N GLU A 213 20.11 2.59 -9.69
CA GLU A 213 19.99 3.46 -8.52
C GLU A 213 20.43 4.89 -8.87
N TYR A 214 19.74 5.88 -8.30
CA TYR A 214 20.00 7.30 -8.49
C TYR A 214 20.00 8.01 -7.14
N ASP A 215 20.98 8.88 -6.93
CA ASP A 215 21.04 9.76 -5.77
C ASP A 215 20.14 10.99 -5.98
N THR A 216 19.65 11.55 -4.87
CA THR A 216 18.93 12.82 -4.88
C THR A 216 19.81 13.98 -5.35
N LEU A 217 19.20 14.95 -6.01
CA LEU A 217 19.77 16.26 -6.30
C LEU A 217 19.62 17.23 -5.11
N GLY A 218 19.00 16.77 -4.03
CA GLY A 218 18.61 17.55 -2.86
C GLY A 218 17.20 18.12 -2.97
N LEU A 219 16.85 18.90 -1.94
CA LEU A 219 15.54 19.54 -1.78
C LEU A 219 15.21 20.54 -2.90
N ALA A 220 14.04 20.37 -3.51
CA ALA A 220 13.47 21.28 -4.50
C ALA A 220 11.94 21.38 -4.40
N ASN A 221 11.38 22.52 -4.84
CA ASN A 221 9.94 22.77 -4.94
C ASN A 221 9.11 22.32 -3.72
N GLY A 222 9.27 23.01 -2.59
CA GLY A 222 8.52 22.74 -1.37
C GLY A 222 9.14 21.64 -0.52
N ASP A 223 10.46 21.71 -0.34
CA ASP A 223 11.22 20.86 0.59
C ASP A 223 11.04 19.35 0.35
N ARG A 224 11.02 18.94 -0.93
CA ARG A 224 10.98 17.54 -1.34
C ARG A 224 12.28 17.14 -2.02
N GLU A 225 12.74 15.92 -1.77
CA GLU A 225 13.85 15.33 -2.52
C GLU A 225 13.49 15.23 -4.00
N SER A 226 14.51 15.44 -4.84
CA SER A 226 14.33 15.52 -6.29
C SER A 226 15.35 14.68 -7.02
N PHE A 227 14.89 13.95 -8.02
CA PHE A 227 15.71 12.98 -8.73
C PHE A 227 15.68 13.29 -10.21
N ARG A 228 16.79 12.93 -10.87
CA ARG A 228 16.93 13.14 -12.30
C ARG A 228 17.63 11.96 -12.94
N ILE A 229 17.02 11.50 -14.02
CA ILE A 229 17.49 10.37 -14.81
C ILE A 229 17.78 10.86 -16.22
N ASN A 230 18.87 10.35 -16.81
CA ASN A 230 19.25 10.69 -18.17
C ASN A 230 18.36 9.95 -19.17
N GLY A 231 17.89 10.64 -20.21
CA GLY A 231 16.98 10.05 -21.21
C GLY A 231 15.51 10.30 -20.89
N ASP A 232 14.68 10.32 -21.92
CA ASP A 232 13.24 10.55 -21.79
C ASP A 232 12.50 9.30 -21.31
N GLY A 233 11.31 9.50 -20.72
CA GLY A 233 10.45 8.42 -20.23
C GLY A 233 10.32 7.23 -21.18
N PRO A 234 9.89 7.43 -22.44
CA PRO A 234 9.73 6.33 -23.39
C PRO A 234 11.00 5.54 -23.70
N SER A 235 12.20 6.11 -23.48
CA SER A 235 13.46 5.36 -23.62
C SER A 235 13.66 4.27 -22.56
N TYR A 236 12.85 4.29 -21.49
CA TYR A 236 12.81 3.29 -20.42
C TYR A 236 11.63 2.29 -20.59
N GLY A 237 11.03 2.21 -21.78
CA GLY A 237 9.98 1.23 -22.07
C GLY A 237 8.57 1.77 -21.89
N SER A 238 7.63 0.89 -21.53
CA SER A 238 6.22 1.24 -21.35
C SER A 238 5.85 1.62 -19.92
N SER A 239 6.56 1.06 -18.93
CA SER A 239 6.31 1.31 -17.52
C SER A 239 7.60 1.37 -16.72
N MET A 240 7.55 2.05 -15.58
CA MET A 240 8.66 2.19 -14.65
C MET A 240 8.14 2.01 -13.23
N LYS A 241 8.90 1.29 -12.40
CA LYS A 241 8.69 1.24 -10.96
C LYS A 241 9.79 2.03 -10.27
N VAL A 242 9.41 2.89 -9.34
CA VAL A 242 10.29 3.77 -8.58
C VAL A 242 10.21 3.35 -7.12
N VAL A 243 11.31 2.88 -6.54
CA VAL A 243 11.40 2.39 -5.16
C VAL A 243 12.36 3.28 -4.38
N PHE A 244 11.83 3.99 -3.40
CA PHE A 244 12.59 4.88 -2.52
C PHE A 244 13.29 4.08 -1.41
N GLU A 245 14.31 4.66 -0.79
CA GLU A 245 15.07 4.01 0.30
C GLU A 245 14.19 3.61 1.50
N ASP A 246 13.17 4.42 1.82
CA ASP A 246 12.19 4.12 2.87
C ASP A 246 11.17 3.02 2.49
N GLY A 247 11.28 2.44 1.29
CA GLY A 247 10.41 1.40 0.76
C GLY A 247 9.14 1.91 0.07
N TYR A 248 8.87 3.22 0.08
CA TYR A 248 7.76 3.78 -0.68
C TYR A 248 7.95 3.47 -2.17
N THR A 249 6.89 3.03 -2.85
CA THR A 249 6.97 2.52 -4.22
C THR A 249 5.89 3.14 -5.10
N VAL A 250 6.28 3.58 -6.30
CA VAL A 250 5.36 4.11 -7.32
C VAL A 250 5.54 3.35 -8.62
N THR A 251 4.42 2.92 -9.21
CA THR A 251 4.39 2.39 -10.57
C THR A 251 3.85 3.45 -11.52
N ILE A 252 4.55 3.65 -12.64
CA ILE A 252 4.23 4.62 -13.67
C ILE A 252 3.95 3.85 -14.96
N ASP A 253 2.67 3.75 -15.34
CA ASP A 253 2.22 2.93 -16.49
C ASP A 253 2.26 3.67 -17.84
N ASP A 254 2.41 5.00 -17.82
CA ASP A 254 2.58 5.82 -19.02
C ASP A 254 3.79 6.73 -18.88
N LEU A 255 4.92 6.28 -19.42
CA LEU A 255 6.16 7.05 -19.38
C LEU A 255 6.17 8.24 -20.34
N SER A 256 5.12 8.48 -21.12
CA SER A 256 5.03 9.61 -22.05
C SER A 256 4.31 10.83 -21.48
N SER A 257 3.61 10.70 -20.35
CA SER A 257 2.84 11.76 -19.72
C SER A 257 3.37 12.10 -18.32
N CYS A 258 2.97 13.26 -17.81
CA CYS A 258 3.28 13.63 -16.43
C CYS A 258 2.33 12.90 -15.47
N LEU A 259 2.85 12.41 -14.35
CA LEU A 259 2.05 11.84 -13.25
C LEU A 259 2.14 12.76 -12.04
N TYR A 260 1.00 12.99 -11.39
CA TYR A 260 0.87 13.76 -10.16
C TYR A 260 0.01 12.96 -9.20
N LEU A 261 0.55 12.59 -8.05
CA LEU A 261 -0.20 11.90 -7.00
C LEU A 261 -0.58 12.87 -5.88
N GLU A 262 -1.61 12.51 -5.11
CA GLU A 262 -2.14 13.36 -4.04
C GLU A 262 -1.14 13.56 -2.89
N ASP A 263 -0.28 12.58 -2.65
CA ASP A 263 0.80 12.62 -1.66
C ASP A 263 2.00 13.50 -2.08
N GLY A 264 1.92 14.13 -3.26
CA GLY A 264 2.95 15.02 -3.75
C GLY A 264 4.04 14.35 -4.59
N PHE A 265 3.98 13.05 -4.87
CA PHE A 265 4.83 12.47 -5.90
C PHE A 265 4.54 13.12 -7.26
N ILE A 266 5.59 13.48 -7.98
CA ILE A 266 5.48 14.08 -9.32
C ILE A 266 6.46 13.36 -10.22
N TYR A 267 6.01 12.84 -11.36
CA TYR A 267 6.87 12.37 -12.44
C TYR A 267 6.69 13.24 -13.69
N LYS A 268 7.81 13.61 -14.30
CA LYS A 268 7.89 14.27 -15.60
C LYS A 268 8.79 13.48 -16.54
N PRO A 269 8.33 13.18 -17.76
CA PRO A 269 9.04 12.28 -18.67
C PRO A 269 10.24 12.93 -19.38
N GLY A 270 10.40 14.25 -19.33
CA GLY A 270 11.58 14.92 -19.89
C GLY A 270 11.58 15.07 -21.41
N MET A 271 10.41 14.99 -22.04
CA MET A 271 10.21 15.10 -23.50
C MET A 271 9.26 16.25 -23.84
N GLY A 272 9.31 16.83 -25.03
CA GLY A 272 8.32 17.84 -25.45
C GLY A 272 8.57 19.26 -24.94
N GLU A 273 7.52 20.08 -24.91
CA GLU A 273 7.61 21.51 -24.58
C GLU A 273 7.84 21.75 -23.08
N MET A 274 8.71 22.71 -22.78
CA MET A 274 9.00 23.12 -21.40
C MET A 274 7.85 23.96 -20.85
N GLY A 275 7.45 23.68 -19.60
CA GLY A 275 6.47 24.50 -18.88
C GLY A 275 6.00 23.88 -17.58
N SER A 276 4.97 24.48 -16.99
CA SER A 276 4.36 24.09 -15.72
C SER A 276 2.96 23.53 -15.94
N GLY A 277 2.66 22.40 -15.31
CA GLY A 277 1.36 21.73 -15.38
C GLY A 277 1.37 20.46 -16.22
N PRO A 278 0.24 19.74 -16.27
CA PRO A 278 0.18 18.37 -16.78
C PRO A 278 0.42 18.23 -18.28
N GLY A 279 0.21 19.29 -19.07
CA GLY A 279 0.47 19.28 -20.51
C GLY A 279 1.94 19.51 -20.91
N TYR A 280 2.81 19.83 -19.96
CA TYR A 280 4.22 20.13 -20.23
C TYR A 280 5.12 19.01 -19.74
N THR A 281 5.44 18.14 -20.68
CA THR A 281 6.25 16.93 -20.47
C THR A 281 7.76 17.23 -20.43
N GLY A 282 8.17 18.43 -20.86
CA GLY A 282 9.58 18.82 -20.99
C GLY A 282 10.20 19.24 -19.66
N THR A 283 11.49 18.92 -19.49
CA THR A 283 12.33 19.37 -18.36
C THR A 283 13.42 20.31 -18.89
N SER A 284 13.92 21.24 -18.05
CA SER A 284 14.94 22.26 -18.42
C SER A 284 16.30 21.71 -18.87
N HIS A 285 16.41 20.39 -18.88
CA HIS A 285 17.64 19.68 -18.67
C HIS A 285 17.73 18.45 -19.57
N ASN A 286 16.64 18.08 -20.23
CA ASN A 286 16.45 16.83 -20.95
C ASN A 286 16.55 15.62 -20.00
N GLY A 287 15.53 14.77 -20.09
CA GLY A 287 15.41 13.54 -19.32
C GLY A 287 14.42 13.62 -18.16
N ILE A 288 14.10 12.46 -17.63
CA ILE A 288 13.10 12.26 -16.58
C ILE A 288 13.46 13.05 -15.33
N PHE A 289 12.44 13.60 -14.70
CA PHE A 289 12.55 14.29 -13.42
C PHE A 289 11.38 13.89 -12.53
N PHE A 290 11.65 13.57 -11.27
CA PHE A 290 10.58 13.36 -10.30
C PHE A 290 10.90 13.92 -8.92
N HIS A 291 9.83 14.19 -8.17
CA HIS A 291 9.87 14.57 -6.76
C HIS A 291 9.36 13.42 -5.90
N ALA A 292 10.01 13.22 -4.76
CA ALA A 292 9.50 12.33 -3.71
C ALA A 292 8.13 12.82 -3.18
N PRO A 293 7.33 11.95 -2.56
CA PRO A 293 6.16 12.38 -1.78
C PRO A 293 6.52 13.38 -0.68
N TYR A 294 5.53 14.11 -0.17
CA TYR A 294 5.73 14.98 0.98
C TYR A 294 6.19 14.17 2.21
N GLY A 295 7.29 14.60 2.84
CA GLY A 295 7.82 13.95 4.04
C GLY A 295 8.73 12.75 3.79
N ASN A 296 8.93 12.33 2.53
CA ASN A 296 9.92 11.32 2.18
C ASN A 296 11.32 11.98 2.13
N GLU A 297 12.23 11.47 2.97
CA GLU A 297 13.61 11.95 3.13
C GLU A 297 14.63 10.98 2.50
N SER A 298 14.23 10.18 1.52
CA SER A 298 15.14 9.20 0.89
C SER A 298 16.20 9.92 0.07
N ASP A 299 17.47 9.61 0.33
CA ASP A 299 18.60 10.20 -0.40
C ASP A 299 18.91 9.43 -1.70
N SER A 300 18.37 8.21 -1.86
CA SER A 300 18.47 7.44 -3.10
C SER A 300 17.14 6.78 -3.50
N VAL A 301 17.09 6.38 -4.77
CA VAL A 301 15.95 5.70 -5.38
C VAL A 301 16.44 4.64 -6.36
N THR A 302 15.84 3.46 -6.32
CA THR A 302 16.03 2.42 -7.33
C THR A 302 14.87 2.44 -8.31
N ILE A 303 15.16 2.57 -9.60
CA ILE A 303 14.16 2.44 -10.66
C ILE A 303 14.29 1.08 -11.35
N TYR A 304 13.16 0.52 -11.76
CA TYR A 304 13.04 -0.72 -12.53
C TYR A 304 12.23 -0.45 -13.80
N TRP A 305 12.65 -0.99 -14.94
CA TRP A 305 12.01 -0.74 -16.23
C TRP A 305 12.23 -1.85 -17.27
N ASN A 306 11.52 -1.78 -18.40
CA ASN A 306 11.57 -2.75 -19.49
C ASN A 306 12.29 -2.25 -20.74
#